data_AF-A0A3M1T0M1-F1
#
_entry.id   AF-A0A3M1T0M1-F1
#
_cell.length_a   1.000
_cell.length_b   1.000
_cell.length_c   1.000
_cell.angle_alpha   90.00
_cell.angle_beta   90.00
_cell.angle_gamma   90.00
#
_symmetry.space_group_name_H-M   'P 1'
#
loop_
_entity.id
_entity.type
_entity.pdbx_description
1 polymer ?
#
loop_
_entity_poly.entity_id
_entity_poly.type
_entity_poly.pdbx_seq_one_letter_code
_entity_poly.pdbx_strand_id
1 'polypeptide(L)'
;MTAAGPTRKGRWVAYAVLAAFAFSLGLLGWGLRPVGVVVGPYRGPVERALVVDPQRGAVREGVLDGDRYQVGIPEAAREPVVLLEGPNGSSVRSSPFVPAERIDLPLLALWQASPRLRVEAGEVRADWPPVPPEEGYPDPLRYSLLFVYRKPAGRGEASLLSREPSLTISLGELRGLLKDRDPGAREVEVEVRAFDPSQPQGALWVGGRIAWRLPD
;
A
#
# COMPACT_ATOMS: atom_id res chain seq x y z
N MET A 1 -42.27 14.05 29.17
CA MET A 1 -42.56 12.60 29.07
C MET A 1 -43.03 12.37 27.64
N THR A 2 -42.41 11.60 26.74
CA THR A 2 -41.42 10.52 26.85
C THR A 2 -40.76 10.37 25.48
N ALA A 3 -39.44 10.14 25.45
CA ALA A 3 -38.67 9.92 24.22
C ALA A 3 -38.95 8.51 23.63
N ALA A 4 -39.17 8.44 22.33
CA ALA A 4 -39.25 7.18 21.59
C ALA A 4 -37.83 6.81 21.07
N GLY A 5 -37.23 5.79 21.68
CA GLY A 5 -35.92 5.27 21.29
C GLY A 5 -35.97 4.46 19.98
N PRO A 6 -34.88 4.44 19.20
CA PRO A 6 -34.84 3.70 17.95
C PRO A 6 -34.84 2.19 18.18
N THR A 7 -35.68 1.51 17.41
CA THR A 7 -36.01 0.09 17.47
C THR A 7 -34.84 -0.84 17.13
N ARG A 8 -34.63 -1.83 18.00
CA ARG A 8 -33.56 -2.85 18.03
C ARG A 8 -33.43 -3.79 16.81
N LYS A 9 -34.21 -3.63 15.73
CA LYS A 9 -34.29 -4.61 14.63
C LYS A 9 -33.44 -4.31 13.39
N GLY A 10 -32.81 -3.12 13.30
CA GLY A 10 -31.96 -2.75 12.14
C GLY A 10 -30.47 -3.10 12.25
N ARG A 11 -29.99 -3.57 13.42
CA ARG A 11 -28.54 -3.80 13.65
C ARG A 11 -28.06 -5.21 13.30
N TRP A 12 -28.95 -6.18 13.04
CA TRP A 12 -28.52 -7.58 12.78
C TRP A 12 -28.21 -7.89 11.31
N VAL A 13 -28.68 -7.08 10.35
CA VAL A 13 -28.43 -7.34 8.92
C VAL A 13 -27.06 -6.82 8.46
N ALA A 14 -26.53 -5.77 9.10
CA ALA A 14 -25.22 -5.21 8.75
C ALA A 14 -24.02 -6.06 9.24
N TYR A 15 -24.18 -6.83 10.32
CA TYR A 15 -23.14 -7.77 10.77
C TYR A 15 -23.12 -9.07 9.94
N ALA A 16 -24.22 -9.44 9.28
CA ALA A 16 -24.27 -10.64 8.45
C ALA A 16 -23.48 -10.48 7.13
N VAL A 17 -23.42 -9.27 6.56
CA VAL A 17 -22.69 -9.01 5.30
C VAL A 17 -21.18 -8.83 5.51
N LEU A 18 -20.77 -8.26 6.64
CA LEU A 18 -19.34 -8.15 7.02
C LEU A 18 -18.78 -9.49 7.53
N ALA A 19 -19.59 -10.30 8.21
CA ALA A 19 -19.22 -11.68 8.51
C ALA A 19 -19.11 -12.53 7.25
N ALA A 20 -19.96 -12.34 6.22
CA ALA A 20 -19.85 -13.08 4.97
C ALA A 20 -18.57 -12.76 4.17
N PHE A 21 -18.05 -11.53 4.21
CA PHE A 21 -16.80 -11.17 3.51
C PHE A 21 -15.55 -11.61 4.28
N ALA A 22 -15.56 -11.51 5.61
CA ALA A 22 -14.50 -12.04 6.47
C ALA A 22 -14.48 -13.59 6.49
N PHE A 23 -15.65 -14.23 6.37
CA PHE A 23 -15.76 -15.69 6.24
C PHE A 23 -15.40 -16.15 4.82
N SER A 24 -15.58 -15.32 3.78
CA SER A 24 -15.09 -15.62 2.43
C SER A 24 -13.55 -15.52 2.33
N LEU A 25 -12.92 -14.56 3.02
CA LEU A 25 -11.46 -14.48 3.15
C LEU A 25 -10.89 -15.55 4.10
N GLY A 26 -11.62 -15.91 5.17
CA GLY A 26 -11.27 -16.99 6.08
C GLY A 26 -11.42 -18.40 5.47
N LEU A 27 -12.41 -18.62 4.59
CA LEU A 27 -12.62 -19.89 3.90
C LEU A 27 -11.72 -20.09 2.67
N LEU A 28 -11.25 -19.01 2.04
CA LEU A 28 -10.18 -19.09 1.04
C LEU A 28 -8.82 -19.51 1.65
N GLY A 29 -8.65 -19.36 2.96
CA GLY A 29 -7.47 -19.82 3.71
C GLY A 29 -7.46 -21.32 4.06
N TRP A 30 -8.57 -22.06 3.86
CA TRP A 30 -8.70 -23.47 4.27
C TRP A 30 -8.56 -24.50 3.13
N GLY A 31 -8.44 -24.05 1.88
CA GLY A 31 -8.52 -24.96 0.72
C GLY A 31 -7.22 -25.56 0.20
N LEU A 32 -6.06 -24.94 0.41
CA LEU A 32 -4.82 -25.35 -0.28
C LEU A 32 -3.64 -25.43 0.69
N ARG A 33 -3.06 -26.62 0.78
CA ARG A 33 -1.84 -26.86 1.56
C ARG A 33 -0.73 -25.96 0.98
N PRO A 34 0.06 -25.28 1.82
CA PRO A 34 1.20 -24.56 1.31
C PRO A 34 2.18 -25.54 0.65
N VAL A 35 2.69 -25.20 -0.54
CA VAL A 35 3.70 -26.01 -1.25
C VAL A 35 5.12 -25.80 -0.71
N GLY A 36 5.26 -24.83 0.19
CA GLY A 36 6.49 -24.50 0.86
C GLY A 36 6.29 -23.28 1.75
N VAL A 37 7.39 -22.77 2.27
CA VAL A 37 7.41 -21.63 3.19
C VAL A 37 8.44 -20.62 2.75
N VAL A 38 8.07 -19.35 2.80
CA VAL A 38 9.02 -18.24 2.69
C VAL A 38 9.21 -17.61 4.06
N VAL A 39 10.46 -17.36 4.41
CA VAL A 39 10.85 -16.71 5.65
C VAL A 39 11.85 -15.61 5.37
N GLY A 40 11.90 -14.61 6.24
CA GLY A 40 12.90 -13.56 6.14
C GLY A 40 12.87 -12.64 7.36
N PRO A 41 13.96 -11.93 7.63
CA PRO A 41 13.95 -10.86 8.60
C PRO A 41 13.23 -9.63 8.04
N TYR A 42 12.66 -8.80 8.91
CA TYR A 42 12.09 -7.50 8.55
C TYR A 42 12.52 -6.39 9.50
N ARG A 43 12.41 -5.14 9.03
CA ARG A 43 12.65 -3.93 9.83
C ARG A 43 11.50 -2.95 9.70
N GLY A 44 11.17 -2.30 10.82
CA GLY A 44 10.16 -1.26 10.91
C GLY A 44 8.80 -1.76 11.44
N PRO A 45 7.79 -0.89 11.52
CA PRO A 45 6.51 -1.22 12.14
C PRO A 45 5.62 -1.99 11.16
N VAL A 46 5.97 -3.25 10.92
CA VAL A 46 5.21 -4.17 10.07
C VAL A 46 3.99 -4.67 10.84
N GLU A 47 2.82 -4.56 10.23
CA GLU A 47 1.54 -5.04 10.76
C GLU A 47 1.14 -6.37 10.12
N ARG A 48 1.51 -6.61 8.85
CA ARG A 48 1.16 -7.83 8.11
C ARG A 48 2.29 -8.29 7.18
N ALA A 49 2.41 -9.59 7.02
CA ALA A 49 3.23 -10.23 6.00
C ALA A 49 2.37 -11.11 5.11
N LEU A 50 2.44 -10.88 3.81
CA LEU A 50 1.65 -11.56 2.79
C LEU A 50 2.55 -12.17 1.73
N VAL A 51 2.16 -13.32 1.20
CA VAL A 51 2.62 -13.81 -0.09
C VAL A 51 1.52 -13.54 -1.10
N VAL A 52 1.86 -12.83 -2.17
CA VAL A 52 0.92 -12.36 -3.18
C VAL A 52 1.40 -12.76 -4.57
N ASP A 53 0.54 -13.41 -5.35
CA ASP A 53 0.68 -13.58 -6.80
C ASP A 53 -0.57 -12.97 -7.46
N PRO A 54 -0.50 -11.71 -7.93
CA PRO A 54 -1.67 -11.01 -8.46
C PRO A 54 -2.10 -11.58 -9.82
N GLN A 55 -1.19 -12.19 -10.59
CA GLN A 55 -1.53 -12.82 -11.88
C GLN A 55 -2.39 -14.06 -11.69
N ARG A 56 -2.25 -14.71 -10.52
CA ARG A 56 -2.99 -15.91 -10.15
C ARG A 56 -4.11 -15.65 -9.15
N GLY A 57 -4.26 -14.41 -8.67
CA GLY A 57 -5.21 -14.07 -7.61
C GLY A 57 -4.93 -14.81 -6.30
N ALA A 58 -3.68 -15.21 -6.06
CA ALA A 58 -3.29 -15.96 -4.88
C ALA A 58 -2.75 -15.02 -3.81
N VAL A 59 -3.31 -15.09 -2.61
CA VAL A 59 -2.87 -14.32 -1.45
C VAL A 59 -2.87 -15.24 -0.23
N ARG A 60 -1.83 -15.15 0.58
CA ARG A 60 -1.79 -15.82 1.88
C ARG A 60 -1.09 -14.94 2.90
N GLU A 61 -1.70 -14.82 4.06
CA GLU A 61 -1.12 -14.14 5.21
C GLU A 61 -0.25 -15.11 6.01
N GLY A 62 0.85 -14.58 6.54
CA GLY A 62 1.78 -15.31 7.37
C GLY A 62 1.73 -14.88 8.83
N VAL A 63 2.78 -15.27 9.54
CA VAL A 63 2.98 -14.95 10.95
C VAL A 63 4.19 -14.03 11.06
N LEU A 64 4.07 -13.00 11.90
CA LEU A 64 5.16 -12.17 12.36
C LEU A 64 5.61 -12.69 13.72
N ASP A 65 6.91 -12.94 13.88
CA ASP A 65 7.53 -13.40 15.12
C ASP A 65 8.84 -12.64 15.35
N GLY A 66 8.85 -11.77 16.36
CA GLY A 66 9.99 -10.91 16.66
C GLY A 66 10.34 -9.97 15.49
N ASP A 67 11.49 -10.21 14.87
CA ASP A 67 12.02 -9.49 13.70
C ASP A 67 11.95 -10.33 12.42
N ARG A 68 11.14 -11.39 12.40
CA ARG A 68 11.02 -12.33 11.28
C ARG A 68 9.58 -12.56 10.87
N TYR A 69 9.39 -12.77 9.57
CA TYR A 69 8.12 -13.25 9.03
C TYR A 69 8.26 -14.68 8.54
N GLN A 70 7.13 -15.39 8.55
CA GLN A 70 6.97 -16.70 7.95
C GLN A 70 5.63 -16.79 7.25
N VAL A 71 5.64 -17.03 5.94
CA VAL A 71 4.42 -17.13 5.13
C VAL A 71 4.42 -18.42 4.33
N GLY A 72 3.30 -19.15 4.36
CA GLY A 72 3.11 -20.31 3.48
C GLY A 72 2.97 -19.86 2.02
N ILE A 73 3.60 -20.57 1.09
CA ILE A 73 3.49 -20.26 -0.34
C ILE A 73 2.19 -20.90 -0.87
N PRO A 74 1.26 -20.12 -1.46
CA PRO A 74 0.06 -20.67 -2.07
C PRO A 74 0.42 -21.64 -3.21
N GLU A 75 -0.27 -22.78 -3.29
CA GLU A 75 -0.04 -23.79 -4.34
C GLU A 75 -0.21 -23.23 -5.77
N ALA A 76 -1.14 -22.29 -5.95
CA ALA A 76 -1.41 -21.67 -7.24
C ALA A 76 -0.36 -20.61 -7.66
N ALA A 77 0.54 -20.22 -6.76
CA ALA A 77 1.53 -19.18 -7.02
C ALA A 77 2.62 -19.67 -7.99
N ARG A 78 3.10 -18.80 -8.88
CA ARG A 78 4.20 -19.09 -9.81
C ARG A 78 5.34 -18.12 -9.70
N GLU A 79 5.03 -16.83 -9.63
CA GLU A 79 6.00 -15.76 -9.41
C GLU A 79 5.53 -14.87 -8.24
N PRO A 80 5.27 -15.46 -7.06
CA PRO A 80 4.86 -14.69 -5.90
C PRO A 80 5.91 -13.69 -5.46
N VAL A 81 5.45 -12.65 -4.78
CA VAL A 81 6.26 -11.74 -3.97
C VAL A 81 5.84 -11.82 -2.51
N VAL A 82 6.75 -11.49 -1.61
CA VAL A 82 6.38 -11.12 -0.24
C VAL A 82 6.02 -9.64 -0.24
N LEU A 83 4.89 -9.30 0.40
CA LEU A 83 4.46 -7.94 0.67
C LEU A 83 4.39 -7.76 2.19
N LEU A 84 5.19 -6.84 2.72
CA LEU A 84 5.07 -6.40 4.10
C LEU A 84 4.29 -5.09 4.12
N GLU A 85 3.26 -5.03 4.94
CA GLU A 85 2.43 -3.84 5.10
C GLU A 85 2.56 -3.30 6.52
N GLY A 86 2.46 -1.99 6.66
CA GLY A 86 2.39 -1.34 7.96
C GLY A 86 1.40 -0.17 7.97
N PRO A 87 1.50 0.68 8.99
CA PRO A 87 0.61 1.80 9.22
C PRO A 87 0.40 2.68 7.99
N ASN A 88 -0.80 3.24 7.89
CA ASN A 88 -1.20 4.22 6.86
C ASN A 88 -0.99 3.74 5.42
N GLY A 89 -1.02 2.42 5.18
CA GLY A 89 -0.87 1.83 3.86
C GLY A 89 0.56 1.81 3.32
N SER A 90 1.55 2.07 4.19
CA SER A 90 2.95 1.85 3.85
C SER A 90 3.21 0.38 3.55
N SER A 91 4.04 0.10 2.55
CA SER A 91 4.41 -1.27 2.22
C SER A 91 5.77 -1.38 1.56
N VAL A 92 6.37 -2.57 1.65
CA VAL A 92 7.57 -2.98 0.92
C VAL A 92 7.33 -4.35 0.30
N ARG A 93 7.80 -4.55 -0.92
CA ARG A 93 7.66 -5.84 -1.62
C ARG A 93 9.03 -6.52 -1.79
N SER A 94 9.07 -7.83 -2.01
CA SER A 94 10.29 -8.52 -2.44
C SER A 94 10.41 -8.55 -3.96
N SER A 95 11.58 -8.94 -4.48
CA SER A 95 11.64 -9.48 -5.85
C SER A 95 10.72 -10.71 -5.97
N PRO A 96 10.14 -10.96 -7.16
CA PRO A 96 9.47 -12.23 -7.43
C PRO A 96 10.42 -13.41 -7.19
N PHE A 97 9.89 -14.50 -6.66
CA PHE A 97 10.65 -15.73 -6.42
C PHE A 97 9.94 -16.95 -6.99
N VAL A 98 10.70 -17.99 -7.30
CA VAL A 98 10.16 -19.27 -7.75
C VAL A 98 9.79 -20.11 -6.51
N PRO A 99 8.55 -20.61 -6.39
CA PRO A 99 8.13 -21.47 -5.28
C PRO A 99 9.06 -22.67 -5.07
N ALA A 100 9.45 -22.90 -3.82
CA ALA A 100 10.24 -24.02 -3.36
C ALA A 100 9.76 -24.43 -1.97
N GLU A 101 10.19 -25.59 -1.47
CA GLU A 101 9.82 -26.07 -0.13
C GLU A 101 10.18 -25.07 0.97
N ARG A 102 11.34 -24.43 0.85
CA ARG A 102 11.80 -23.36 1.73
C ARG A 102 12.52 -22.27 0.94
N ILE A 103 12.20 -21.02 1.23
CA ILE A 103 12.84 -19.84 0.66
C ILE A 103 13.22 -18.90 1.80
N ASP A 104 14.50 -18.56 1.89
CA ASP A 104 15.00 -17.54 2.81
C ASP A 104 15.25 -16.25 1.99
N LEU A 105 14.47 -15.21 2.28
CA LEU A 105 14.60 -13.90 1.64
C LEU A 105 15.50 -12.97 2.46
N PRO A 106 16.16 -11.99 1.81
CA PRO A 106 16.93 -10.97 2.50
C PRO A 106 16.02 -10.07 3.35
N LEU A 107 16.66 -9.25 4.21
CA LEU A 107 15.98 -8.25 5.03
C LEU A 107 15.09 -7.34 4.18
N LEU A 108 13.81 -7.26 4.52
CA LEU A 108 12.87 -6.29 3.97
C LEU A 108 12.62 -5.19 5.00
N ALA A 109 12.91 -3.94 4.63
CA ALA A 109 12.76 -2.81 5.51
C ALA A 109 11.60 -1.91 5.07
N LEU A 110 10.69 -1.62 5.99
CA LEU A 110 9.49 -0.82 5.74
C LEU A 110 9.80 0.68 5.85
N TRP A 111 9.55 1.42 4.79
CA TRP A 111 9.73 2.87 4.73
C TRP A 111 8.41 3.60 5.02
N GLN A 112 8.33 4.31 6.15
CA GLN A 112 7.11 5.00 6.59
C GLN A 112 7.09 6.50 6.26
N ALA A 113 7.62 6.91 5.11
CA ALA A 113 7.56 8.30 4.71
C ALA A 113 6.12 8.72 4.40
N SER A 114 5.61 9.74 5.08
CA SER A 114 4.35 10.39 4.71
C SER A 114 4.65 11.75 4.10
N PRO A 115 4.08 12.09 2.93
CA PRO A 115 4.33 13.39 2.32
C PRO A 115 3.67 14.50 3.13
N ARG A 116 4.32 15.66 3.18
CA ARG A 116 3.78 16.90 3.74
C ARG A 116 3.55 17.87 2.60
N LEU A 117 2.30 18.29 2.41
CA LEU A 117 1.93 19.21 1.34
C LEU A 117 1.58 20.58 1.92
N ARG A 118 2.10 21.63 1.30
CA ARG A 118 1.81 23.03 1.60
C ARG A 118 1.62 23.83 0.32
N VAL A 119 0.79 24.86 0.41
CA VAL A 119 0.51 25.76 -0.71
C VAL A 119 1.18 27.09 -0.44
N GLU A 120 2.10 27.49 -1.29
CA GLU A 120 2.88 28.72 -1.16
C GLU A 120 2.94 29.43 -2.52
N ALA A 121 2.55 30.69 -2.58
CA ALA A 121 2.65 31.53 -3.78
C ALA A 121 2.08 30.93 -5.08
N GLY A 122 1.00 30.12 -4.99
CA GLY A 122 0.39 29.47 -6.16
C GLY A 122 1.06 28.15 -6.58
N GLU A 123 1.97 27.64 -5.76
CA GLU A 123 2.64 26.35 -5.92
C GLU A 123 2.24 25.40 -4.80
N VAL A 124 2.27 24.10 -5.11
CA VAL A 124 2.17 23.03 -4.13
C VAL A 124 3.58 22.48 -3.92
N ARG A 125 4.07 22.61 -2.69
CA ARG A 125 5.33 22.01 -2.25
C ARG A 125 5.03 20.76 -1.45
N ALA A 126 5.63 19.67 -1.88
CA ALA A 126 5.57 18.37 -1.22
C ALA A 126 6.97 17.99 -0.72
N ASP A 127 7.07 17.66 0.56
CA ASP A 127 8.31 17.24 1.21
C ASP A 127 8.08 15.90 1.92
N TRP A 128 9.03 14.97 1.89
CA TRP A 128 8.94 13.69 2.63
C TRP A 128 10.30 13.25 3.19
N PRO A 129 10.34 12.39 4.22
CA PRO A 129 11.60 11.81 4.68
C PRO A 129 12.25 10.96 3.58
N PRO A 130 13.58 11.04 3.35
CA PRO A 130 14.26 10.15 2.41
C PRO A 130 14.20 8.70 2.88
N VAL A 131 14.50 7.76 1.97
CA VAL A 131 14.76 6.37 2.36
C VAL A 131 16.04 6.34 3.22
N PRO A 132 16.04 5.66 4.39
CA PRO A 132 17.23 5.57 5.23
C PRO A 132 18.39 4.88 4.51
N PRO A 133 19.66 5.29 4.72
CA PRO A 133 20.82 4.68 4.07
C PRO A 133 21.30 3.39 4.78
N GLU A 134 20.42 2.73 5.53
CA GLU A 134 20.76 1.57 6.34
C GLU A 134 20.59 0.26 5.57
N GLU A 135 21.15 -0.84 6.10
CA GLU A 135 20.94 -2.18 5.56
C GLU A 135 19.45 -2.52 5.40
N GLY A 136 19.09 -3.13 4.26
CA GLY A 136 17.70 -3.44 3.88
C GLY A 136 17.03 -2.35 3.04
N TYR A 137 17.68 -1.20 2.88
CA TYR A 137 17.27 -0.13 1.98
C TYR A 137 18.36 0.11 0.91
N PRO A 138 18.10 -0.15 -0.38
CA PRO A 138 18.95 0.29 -1.47
C PRO A 138 18.71 1.78 -1.76
N ASP A 139 19.71 2.41 -2.37
CA ASP A 139 19.61 3.81 -2.78
C ASP A 139 18.51 3.98 -3.85
N PRO A 140 17.43 4.73 -3.55
CA PRO A 140 16.40 4.96 -4.54
C PRO A 140 16.92 5.91 -5.61
N LEU A 141 16.87 5.50 -6.88
CA LEU A 141 17.20 6.42 -7.99
C LEU A 141 16.13 7.48 -8.20
N ARG A 142 14.88 7.18 -7.81
CA ARG A 142 13.74 8.06 -8.00
C ARG A 142 12.64 7.79 -6.99
N TYR A 143 11.93 8.86 -6.71
CA TYR A 143 10.67 8.89 -6.00
C TYR A 143 9.52 9.16 -6.97
N SER A 144 8.32 8.77 -6.59
CA SER A 144 7.11 9.30 -7.20
C SER A 144 6.10 9.75 -6.16
N LEU A 145 5.46 10.88 -6.41
CA LEU A 145 4.29 11.32 -5.68
C LEU A 145 3.05 10.94 -6.49
N LEU A 146 2.30 9.96 -6.00
CA LEU A 146 1.05 9.52 -6.60
C LEU A 146 -0.12 10.28 -5.98
N PHE A 147 -0.94 10.87 -6.84
CA PHE A 147 -2.23 11.44 -6.51
C PHE A 147 -3.31 10.46 -6.94
N VAL A 148 -4.11 10.03 -5.98
CA VAL A 148 -5.30 9.22 -6.17
C VAL A 148 -6.49 10.13 -5.99
N TYR A 149 -7.41 10.13 -6.95
CA TYR A 149 -8.57 11.01 -6.93
C TYR A 149 -9.82 10.33 -7.46
N ARG A 150 -10.98 10.89 -7.14
CA ARG A 150 -12.25 10.41 -7.68
C ARG A 150 -12.49 10.95 -9.08
N LYS A 151 -12.94 10.07 -9.98
CA LYS A 151 -13.50 10.39 -11.29
C LYS A 151 -15.02 10.12 -11.27
N PRO A 152 -15.80 10.72 -12.18
CA PRO A 152 -17.24 10.40 -12.29
C PRO A 152 -17.53 8.90 -12.47
N ALA A 153 -16.65 8.19 -13.19
CA ALA A 153 -16.79 6.77 -13.51
C ALA A 153 -15.87 5.85 -12.67
N GLY A 154 -15.20 6.35 -11.62
CA GLY A 154 -14.35 5.50 -10.78
C GLY A 154 -13.17 6.22 -10.10
N ARG A 155 -12.03 5.54 -10.02
CA ARG A 155 -10.79 6.02 -9.40
C ARG A 155 -9.80 6.49 -10.47
N GLY A 156 -9.12 7.58 -10.17
CA GLY A 156 -8.08 8.19 -10.97
C GLY A 156 -6.74 8.15 -10.27
N GLU A 157 -5.67 8.07 -11.06
CA GLU A 157 -4.30 8.06 -10.60
C GLU A 157 -3.45 8.96 -11.49
N ALA A 158 -2.64 9.83 -10.88
CA ALA A 158 -1.67 10.68 -11.57
C ALA A 158 -0.38 10.73 -10.77
N SER A 159 0.76 10.54 -11.42
CA SER A 159 2.06 10.43 -10.75
C SER A 159 3.00 11.53 -11.21
N LEU A 160 3.75 12.08 -10.26
CA LEU A 160 4.88 12.97 -10.50
C LEU A 160 6.17 12.29 -10.07
N LEU A 161 7.26 12.48 -10.81
CA LEU A 161 8.56 11.89 -10.50
C LEU A 161 9.48 12.93 -9.89
N SER A 162 10.27 12.53 -8.89
CA SER A 162 11.36 13.35 -8.32
C SER A 162 12.60 12.50 -8.12
N ARG A 163 13.78 13.11 -8.19
CA ARG A 163 15.05 12.50 -7.74
C ARG A 163 15.39 12.88 -6.31
N GLU A 164 14.72 13.88 -5.77
CA GLU A 164 14.92 14.40 -4.44
C GLU A 164 13.71 14.05 -3.56
N PRO A 165 13.87 14.03 -2.22
CA PRO A 165 12.76 13.79 -1.30
C PRO A 165 11.81 15.00 -1.15
N SER A 166 11.66 15.75 -2.24
CA SER A 166 10.83 16.93 -2.37
C SER A 166 10.37 17.10 -3.81
N LEU A 167 9.24 17.77 -4.00
CA LEU A 167 8.72 18.15 -5.30
C LEU A 167 7.90 19.44 -5.21
N THR A 168 8.05 20.30 -6.19
CA THR A 168 7.23 21.50 -6.36
C THR A 168 6.48 21.40 -7.68
N ILE A 169 5.19 21.77 -7.67
CA ILE A 169 4.35 21.83 -8.86
C ILE A 169 3.44 23.06 -8.79
N SER A 170 3.23 23.74 -9.91
CA SER A 170 2.27 24.85 -9.94
C SER A 170 0.82 24.35 -9.78
N LEU A 171 -0.06 25.18 -9.22
CA LEU A 171 -1.48 24.84 -9.13
C LEU A 171 -2.13 24.59 -10.50
N GLY A 172 -1.67 25.30 -11.54
CA GLY A 172 -2.13 25.12 -12.91
C GLY A 172 -1.79 23.73 -13.45
N GLU A 173 -0.54 23.29 -13.28
CA GLU A 173 -0.10 21.95 -13.69
C GLU A 173 -0.81 20.86 -12.90
N LEU A 174 -0.97 21.04 -11.58
CA LEU A 174 -1.71 20.08 -10.76
C LEU A 174 -3.16 19.94 -11.22
N ARG A 175 -3.85 21.05 -11.53
CA ARG A 175 -5.20 21.01 -12.11
C ARG A 175 -5.21 20.32 -13.47
N GLY A 176 -4.16 20.51 -14.28
CA GLY A 176 -3.97 19.81 -15.55
C GLY A 176 -3.79 18.30 -15.39
N LEU A 177 -3.04 17.86 -14.38
CA LEU A 177 -2.85 16.44 -14.04
C LEU A 177 -4.14 15.78 -13.56
N LEU A 178 -4.97 16.53 -12.84
CA LEU A 178 -6.23 16.08 -12.25
C LEU A 178 -7.44 16.50 -13.10
N LYS A 179 -7.26 16.73 -14.40
CA LYS A 179 -8.28 17.33 -15.29
C LYS A 179 -9.58 16.54 -15.41
N ASP A 180 -9.53 15.22 -15.22
CA ASP A 180 -10.67 14.32 -15.31
C ASP A 180 -11.21 13.91 -13.92
N ARG A 181 -10.71 14.57 -12.85
CA ARG A 181 -11.28 14.48 -11.51
C ARG A 181 -12.73 14.95 -11.52
N ASP A 182 -13.56 14.29 -10.73
CA ASP A 182 -14.89 14.77 -10.37
C ASP A 182 -14.78 16.18 -9.74
N PRO A 183 -15.36 17.24 -10.35
CA PRO A 183 -15.25 18.60 -9.84
C PRO A 183 -15.70 18.75 -8.38
N GLY A 184 -16.66 17.95 -7.93
CA GLY A 184 -17.17 17.95 -6.56
C GLY A 184 -16.25 17.30 -5.52
N ALA A 185 -15.28 16.48 -5.95
CA ALA A 185 -14.42 15.71 -5.07
C ALA A 185 -13.16 16.49 -4.65
N ARG A 186 -13.22 17.27 -3.58
CA ARG A 186 -12.08 18.11 -3.13
C ARG A 186 -10.94 17.36 -2.43
N GLU A 187 -11.17 16.11 -2.04
CA GLU A 187 -10.16 15.29 -1.37
C GLU A 187 -9.43 14.41 -2.39
N VAL A 188 -8.10 14.36 -2.25
CA VAL A 188 -7.22 13.47 -2.99
C VAL A 188 -6.35 12.72 -1.99
N GLU A 189 -6.10 11.46 -2.25
CA GLU A 189 -5.13 10.67 -1.50
C GLU A 189 -3.75 10.87 -2.14
N VAL A 190 -2.75 11.15 -1.32
CA VAL A 190 -1.38 11.37 -1.77
C VAL A 190 -0.48 10.30 -1.15
N GLU A 191 0.29 9.64 -2.00
CA GLU A 191 1.17 8.54 -1.64
C GLU A 191 2.56 8.79 -2.21
N VAL A 192 3.60 8.62 -1.40
CA VAL A 192 4.98 8.63 -1.89
C VAL A 192 5.43 7.21 -2.18
N ARG A 193 6.19 7.03 -3.26
CA ARG A 193 6.79 5.75 -3.65
C ARG A 193 8.27 5.93 -3.91
N ALA A 194 9.04 4.87 -3.67
CA ALA A 194 10.46 4.81 -4.03
C ALA A 194 10.74 3.57 -4.89
N PHE A 195 11.65 3.74 -5.85
CA PHE A 195 11.96 2.71 -6.85
C PHE A 195 13.43 2.34 -6.77
N ASP A 196 13.69 1.04 -6.66
CA ASP A 196 15.03 0.46 -6.77
C ASP A 196 15.37 0.22 -8.24
N PRO A 197 16.53 0.71 -8.73
CA PRO A 197 16.98 0.46 -10.11
C PRO A 197 17.16 -1.01 -10.48
N SER A 198 17.48 -1.86 -9.51
CA SER A 198 17.72 -3.29 -9.72
C SER A 198 16.43 -4.08 -9.96
N GLN A 199 15.27 -3.47 -9.69
CA GLN A 199 13.97 -4.10 -9.90
C GLN A 199 13.19 -3.37 -11.01
N PRO A 200 13.06 -3.97 -12.21
CA PRO A 200 12.38 -3.33 -13.33
C PRO A 200 10.86 -3.18 -13.14
N GLN A 201 10.28 -3.82 -12.12
CA GLN A 201 8.85 -3.86 -11.89
C GLN A 201 8.44 -3.02 -10.68
N GLY A 202 7.64 -1.97 -10.90
CA GLY A 202 6.87 -1.27 -9.87
C GLY A 202 7.69 -0.51 -8.82
N ALA A 203 6.98 0.16 -7.90
CA ALA A 203 7.59 0.72 -6.71
C ALA A 203 7.93 -0.41 -5.74
N LEU A 204 9.12 -0.35 -5.14
CA LEU A 204 9.55 -1.32 -4.15
C LEU A 204 9.06 -0.92 -2.76
N TRP A 205 9.07 0.39 -2.48
CA TRP A 205 8.47 0.97 -1.29
C TRP A 205 7.32 1.89 -1.62
N VAL A 206 6.29 1.77 -0.81
CA VAL A 206 5.17 2.67 -0.70
C VAL A 206 5.22 3.27 0.70
N GLY A 207 5.30 4.60 0.78
CA GLY A 207 5.23 5.33 2.03
C GLY A 207 3.79 5.39 2.58
N GLY A 208 3.61 6.15 3.64
CA GLY A 208 2.28 6.44 4.20
C GLY A 208 1.42 7.27 3.24
N ARG A 209 0.15 6.92 3.19
CA ARG A 209 -0.90 7.67 2.48
C ARG A 209 -1.46 8.76 3.37
N ILE A 210 -1.76 9.91 2.77
CA ILE A 210 -2.52 10.97 3.44
C ILE A 210 -3.70 11.41 2.59
N ALA A 211 -4.79 11.78 3.25
CA ALA A 211 -5.85 12.56 2.62
C ALA A 211 -5.41 14.03 2.58
N TRP A 212 -5.46 14.64 1.41
CA TRP A 212 -5.15 16.04 1.20
C TRP A 212 -6.29 16.73 0.48
N ARG A 213 -6.64 17.92 0.96
CA ARG A 213 -7.69 18.74 0.35
C ARG A 213 -7.06 19.64 -0.71
N LEU A 214 -7.57 19.56 -1.92
CA LEU A 214 -7.16 20.43 -3.01
C LEU A 214 -7.44 21.90 -2.62
N PRO A 215 -6.47 22.80 -2.84
CA PRO A 215 -6.69 24.23 -2.70
C PRO A 215 -7.65 24.73 -3.77
N ASP A 216 -8.44 25.75 -3.41
CA ASP A 216 -9.49 26.32 -4.26
C ASP A 216 -8.92 27.03 -5.51
#